data_AF-A0A8E3MEV9-F1
#
_entry.id   AF-A0A8E3MEV9-F1
#
_cell.length_a   1.000
_cell.length_b   1.000
_cell.length_c   1.000
_cell.angle_alpha   90.00
_cell.angle_beta   90.00
_cell.angle_gamma   90.00
#
_symmetry.space_group_name_H-M   'P 1'
#
loop_
_entity.id
_entity.type
_entity.pdbx_description
1 polymer ?
#
loop_
_entity_poly.entity_id
_entity_poly.type
_entity_poly.pdbx_seq_one_letter_code
_entity_poly.pdbx_strand_id
1 'polypeptide(L)'
;MKNKKLIFLISTLAFSLTACTTTSVNTSTKTTNKINTVKSTIKPANHFIEPDLYKLNKNELPEVVRFDRYTLVSTAPLNSQKYLLDQLVHLNLNIKRNYSVETGLKMLLKNSGFSLCQATVPDVRTLYSHPLPKIHYKFGPMRLRNAVQMLAGNAYQASVNDVSREICFHRRLTTK
;
A
#
# COMPACT_ATOMS: atom_id res chain seq x y z
N MET A 1 37.16 -53.67 -20.43
CA MET A 1 38.42 -53.17 -21.03
C MET A 1 38.51 -51.66 -20.86
N LYS A 2 39.55 -51.23 -20.14
CA LYS A 2 40.25 -49.92 -20.15
C LYS A 2 39.48 -48.61 -19.86
N ASN A 3 39.62 -48.22 -18.59
CA ASN A 3 39.74 -46.87 -18.03
C ASN A 3 40.51 -45.85 -18.89
N LYS A 4 40.21 -44.55 -18.70
CA LYS A 4 41.18 -43.58 -18.14
C LYS A 4 40.51 -42.28 -17.67
N LYS A 5 40.81 -41.91 -16.42
CA LYS A 5 40.62 -40.59 -15.82
C LYS A 5 41.58 -39.58 -16.44
N LEU A 6 41.22 -38.31 -16.46
CA LEU A 6 42.19 -37.22 -16.37
C LEU A 6 41.65 -36.08 -15.50
N ILE A 7 42.53 -35.59 -14.62
CA ILE A 7 42.36 -34.71 -13.47
C ILE A 7 43.16 -33.41 -13.75
N PHE A 8 42.91 -32.36 -12.96
CA PHE A 8 43.59 -31.05 -12.77
C PHE A 8 42.92 -29.88 -13.53
N LEU A 9 42.67 -28.68 -12.96
CA LEU A 9 43.33 -27.96 -11.86
C LEU A 9 42.39 -26.96 -11.12
N ILE A 10 42.77 -26.68 -9.87
CA ILE A 10 42.18 -25.80 -8.85
C ILE A 10 42.45 -24.31 -9.16
N SER A 11 41.50 -23.42 -8.85
CA SER A 11 41.81 -22.09 -8.33
C SER A 11 40.64 -21.54 -7.52
N THR A 12 40.83 -21.57 -6.20
CA THR A 12 40.01 -20.95 -5.16
C THR A 12 40.31 -19.45 -5.12
N LEU A 13 39.28 -18.61 -5.26
CA LEU A 13 39.36 -17.19 -4.90
C LEU A 13 38.27 -16.88 -3.86
N ALA A 14 38.66 -17.00 -2.59
CA ALA A 14 37.85 -16.57 -1.46
C ALA A 14 38.03 -15.06 -1.28
N PHE A 15 36.99 -14.28 -1.59
CA PHE A 15 36.88 -12.88 -1.18
C PHE A 15 36.05 -12.83 0.11
N SER A 16 36.71 -12.85 1.25
CA SER A 16 36.10 -12.51 2.53
C SER A 16 35.89 -11.00 2.60
N LEU A 17 34.62 -10.56 2.57
CA LEU A 17 34.25 -9.20 2.95
C LEU A 17 34.39 -9.05 4.46
N THR A 18 35.42 -8.32 4.88
CA THR A 18 35.60 -7.85 6.25
C THR A 18 34.59 -6.72 6.52
N ALA A 19 33.58 -6.98 7.35
CA ALA A 19 32.70 -5.95 7.87
C ALA A 19 33.31 -5.35 9.14
N CYS A 20 33.64 -4.06 9.12
CA CYS A 20 33.97 -3.30 10.32
C CYS A 20 32.68 -2.92 11.04
N THR A 21 32.45 -3.47 12.24
CA THR A 21 31.43 -2.97 13.17
C THR A 21 32.06 -1.87 14.03
N THR A 22 31.51 -0.66 13.97
CA THR A 22 31.85 0.41 14.91
C THR A 22 31.15 0.15 16.25
N THR A 23 31.94 -0.10 17.29
CA THR A 23 31.51 -0.14 18.68
C THR A 23 31.25 1.28 19.17
N SER A 24 29.99 1.62 19.48
CA SER A 24 29.68 2.83 20.24
C SER A 24 29.95 2.58 21.71
N VAL A 25 31.03 3.17 22.23
CA VAL A 25 31.27 3.31 23.67
C VAL A 25 30.51 4.57 24.12
N ASN A 26 29.38 4.39 24.81
CA ASN A 26 28.79 5.46 25.59
C ASN A 26 29.00 5.18 27.07
N THR A 27 30.03 5.85 27.59
CA THR A 27 30.34 6.02 29.00
C THR A 27 29.19 6.77 29.68
N SER A 28 28.33 6.07 30.43
CA SER A 28 27.44 6.73 31.40
C SER A 28 28.23 7.03 32.67
N THR A 29 28.64 8.28 32.79
CA THR A 29 29.08 8.87 34.05
C THR A 29 27.90 8.97 35.02
N LYS A 30 28.16 8.58 36.28
CA LYS A 30 27.27 8.71 37.44
C LYS A 30 26.83 10.17 37.63
N THR A 31 25.54 10.39 37.86
CA THR A 31 25.09 11.44 38.76
C THR A 31 23.87 10.94 39.54
N THR A 32 24.12 10.59 40.80
CA THR A 32 23.11 10.29 41.82
C THR A 32 22.36 11.57 42.16
N ASN A 33 21.15 11.72 41.64
CA ASN A 33 20.16 12.66 42.17
C ASN A 33 19.01 11.86 42.76
N LYS A 34 18.73 12.10 44.05
CA LYS A 34 17.61 11.52 44.81
C LYS A 34 16.31 11.78 44.06
N ILE A 35 15.71 10.72 43.52
CA ILE A 35 14.36 10.77 42.95
C ILE A 35 13.40 10.58 44.13
N ASN A 36 12.73 11.67 44.53
CA ASN A 36 11.54 11.58 45.35
C ASN A 36 10.52 10.72 44.58
N THR A 37 10.17 9.57 45.16
CA THR A 37 9.14 8.68 44.66
C THR A 37 7.77 9.34 44.81
N VAL A 38 7.44 10.22 43.86
CA VAL A 38 6.04 10.54 43.55
C VAL A 38 5.44 9.26 42.98
N LYS A 39 4.72 8.53 43.82
CA LYS A 39 3.94 7.36 43.44
C LYS A 39 2.74 7.85 42.62
N SER A 40 2.98 8.24 41.37
CA SER A 40 1.91 8.61 40.45
C SER A 40 1.18 7.32 40.06
N THR A 41 -0.02 7.15 40.57
CA THR A 41 -0.99 6.17 40.09
C THR A 41 -1.43 6.61 38.68
N ILE A 42 -0.57 6.42 37.68
CA ILE A 42 -0.90 6.72 36.28
C ILE A 42 -1.79 5.58 35.78
N LYS A 43 -3.08 5.78 35.94
CA LYS A 43 -4.08 5.04 35.18
C LYS A 43 -3.88 5.45 33.71
N PRO A 44 -3.69 4.51 32.76
CA PRO A 44 -3.49 4.89 31.38
C PRO A 44 -4.77 5.56 30.87
N ALA A 45 -4.70 6.87 30.59
CA ALA A 45 -5.76 7.62 29.95
C ALA A 45 -5.56 7.50 28.44
N ASN A 46 -6.51 6.90 27.75
CA ASN A 46 -6.52 6.92 26.28
C ASN A 46 -6.77 8.37 25.83
N HIS A 47 -5.94 8.91 24.94
CA HIS A 47 -6.14 10.21 24.32
C HIS A 47 -6.20 10.08 22.79
N PHE A 48 -6.93 10.99 22.12
CA PHE A 48 -6.98 11.05 20.66
C PHE A 48 -5.74 11.77 20.10
N ILE A 49 -5.15 11.23 19.04
CA ILE A 49 -3.99 11.83 18.38
C ILE A 49 -4.38 13.21 17.79
N GLU A 50 -3.61 14.25 18.10
CA GLU A 50 -3.79 15.62 17.60
C GLU A 50 -2.48 16.17 17.00
N PRO A 51 -2.51 16.96 15.90
CA PRO A 51 -3.71 17.32 15.13
C PRO A 51 -4.24 16.16 14.28
N ASP A 52 -5.55 16.12 14.06
CA ASP A 52 -6.21 15.12 13.22
C ASP A 52 -5.90 15.40 11.73
N LEU A 53 -5.15 14.48 11.12
CA LEU A 53 -4.73 14.53 9.71
C LEU A 53 -5.91 14.81 8.75
N TYR A 54 -7.12 14.31 9.04
CA TYR A 54 -8.29 14.44 8.15
C TYR A 54 -9.10 15.71 8.38
N LYS A 55 -8.85 16.44 9.47
CA LYS A 55 -9.54 17.71 9.79
C LYS A 55 -8.73 18.96 9.44
N LEU A 56 -7.51 18.79 8.94
CA LEU A 56 -6.65 19.90 8.54
C LEU A 56 -7.31 20.74 7.43
N ASN A 57 -7.10 22.05 7.51
CA ASN A 57 -7.57 22.97 6.49
C ASN A 57 -6.84 22.68 5.17
N LYS A 58 -7.59 22.48 4.09
CA LYS A 58 -7.03 22.18 2.76
C LYS A 58 -6.12 23.29 2.23
N ASN A 59 -6.25 24.50 2.76
CA ASN A 59 -5.46 25.68 2.35
C ASN A 59 -4.15 25.85 3.15
N GLU A 60 -3.87 24.97 4.12
CA GLU A 60 -2.63 25.02 4.89
C GLU A 60 -1.48 24.43 4.06
N LEU A 61 -0.39 25.19 3.94
CA LEU A 61 0.81 24.73 3.24
C LEU A 61 1.44 23.58 4.05
N PRO A 62 1.90 22.50 3.40
CA PRO A 62 2.53 21.40 4.11
C PRO A 62 3.78 21.92 4.84
N GLU A 63 4.01 21.41 6.05
CA GLU A 63 5.26 21.66 6.74
C GLU A 63 6.42 21.07 5.91
N VAL A 64 7.48 21.86 5.74
CA VAL A 64 8.64 21.51 4.92
C VAL A 64 9.89 21.57 5.79
N VAL A 65 10.67 20.49 5.74
CA VAL A 65 11.96 20.39 6.44
C VAL A 65 13.10 20.42 5.44
N ARG A 66 14.21 21.05 5.83
CA ARG A 66 15.48 20.97 5.09
C ARG A 66 16.11 19.61 5.36
N PHE A 67 16.07 18.73 4.36
CA PHE A 67 16.72 17.42 4.44
C PHE A 67 18.22 17.51 4.11
N ASP A 68 18.60 18.43 3.23
CA ASP A 68 19.99 18.72 2.86
C ASP A 68 20.14 20.23 2.55
N ARG A 69 21.36 20.69 2.28
CA ARG A 69 21.70 22.09 1.98
C ARG A 69 20.86 22.69 0.85
N TYR A 70 20.43 21.87 -0.11
CA TYR A 70 19.62 22.29 -1.26
C TYR A 70 18.29 21.53 -1.38
N THR A 71 17.93 20.69 -0.41
CA THR A 71 16.77 19.80 -0.53
C THR A 71 15.76 20.10 0.57
N LEU A 72 14.58 20.53 0.14
CA LEU A 72 13.40 20.69 0.96
C LEU A 72 12.46 19.51 0.70
N VAL A 73 11.99 18.85 1.76
CA VAL A 73 11.02 17.76 1.68
C VAL A 73 9.82 18.08 2.54
N SER A 74 8.62 17.79 2.03
CA SER A 74 7.38 17.87 2.81
C SER A 74 7.36 16.75 3.85
N THR A 75 7.02 17.08 5.09
CA THR A 75 6.76 16.09 6.15
C THR A 75 5.33 15.54 6.09
N ALA A 76 4.43 16.23 5.38
CA ALA A 76 3.06 15.78 5.19
C ALA A 76 2.99 14.49 4.35
N PRO A 77 2.07 13.56 4.69
CA PRO A 77 1.89 12.34 3.92
C PRO A 77 1.39 12.64 2.50
N LEU A 78 1.76 11.80 1.54
CA LEU A 78 1.25 11.90 0.18
C LEU A 78 -0.27 11.69 0.17
N ASN A 79 -0.97 12.35 -0.77
CA ASN A 79 -2.42 12.19 -0.92
C ASN A 79 -2.83 10.72 -1.14
N SER A 80 -2.02 9.91 -1.81
CA SER A 80 -2.26 8.48 -1.99
C SER A 80 -2.10 7.64 -0.72
N GLN A 81 -1.31 8.11 0.25
CA GLN A 81 -1.15 7.49 1.56
C GLN A 81 -2.28 7.92 2.51
N LYS A 82 -2.68 9.20 2.43
CA LYS A 82 -3.78 9.77 3.21
C LYS A 82 -5.14 9.27 2.74
N TYR A 83 -5.40 9.32 1.43
CA TYR A 83 -6.62 8.86 0.79
C TYR A 83 -6.32 7.62 -0.04
N LEU A 84 -6.68 6.46 0.50
CA LEU A 84 -6.26 5.18 -0.06
C LEU A 84 -6.82 4.93 -1.49
N LEU A 85 -7.92 5.59 -1.87
CA LEU A 85 -8.46 5.53 -3.24
C LEU A 85 -7.67 6.38 -4.27
N ASP A 86 -6.74 7.23 -3.81
CA ASP A 86 -5.78 7.98 -4.64
C ASP A 86 -4.51 7.18 -4.94
N GLN A 87 -4.33 6.01 -4.32
CA GLN A 87 -3.16 5.16 -4.57
C GLN A 87 -3.03 4.75 -6.04
N LEU A 88 -1.80 4.61 -6.50
CA LEU A 88 -1.51 4.15 -7.86
C LEU A 88 -1.54 2.63 -7.89
N VAL A 89 -2.40 2.08 -8.74
CA VAL A 89 -2.55 0.64 -8.99
C VAL A 89 -2.29 0.33 -10.45
N HIS A 90 -1.89 -0.90 -10.71
CA HIS A 90 -1.74 -1.45 -12.04
C HIS A 90 -2.30 -2.88 -12.03
N LEU A 91 -2.66 -3.39 -13.20
CA LEU A 91 -3.12 -4.77 -13.35
C LEU A 91 -2.30 -5.45 -14.43
N ASN A 92 -1.90 -6.70 -14.19
CA ASN A 92 -1.16 -7.51 -15.15
C ASN A 92 -1.64 -8.96 -15.07
N LEU A 93 -2.61 -9.29 -15.92
CA LEU A 93 -3.18 -10.63 -16.06
C LEU A 93 -2.52 -11.40 -17.22
N ASN A 94 -2.51 -12.73 -17.10
CA ASN A 94 -2.00 -13.59 -18.17
C ASN A 94 -3.03 -13.72 -19.30
N ILE A 95 -2.67 -13.34 -20.51
CA ILE A 95 -3.57 -13.30 -21.69
C ILE A 95 -4.06 -14.71 -22.09
N LYS A 96 -3.42 -15.79 -21.63
CA LYS A 96 -3.82 -17.18 -21.94
C LYS A 96 -5.11 -17.65 -21.25
N ARG A 97 -5.75 -16.81 -20.42
CA ARG A 97 -6.98 -17.16 -19.69
C ARG A 97 -8.08 -16.12 -19.91
N ASN A 98 -9.33 -16.55 -19.77
CA ASN A 98 -10.48 -15.66 -19.72
C ASN A 98 -10.74 -15.26 -18.26
N TYR A 99 -10.97 -13.97 -18.03
CA TYR A 99 -11.27 -13.43 -16.71
C TYR A 99 -12.65 -12.81 -16.71
N SER A 100 -13.36 -12.91 -15.59
CA SER A 100 -14.55 -12.11 -15.33
C SER A 100 -14.17 -10.74 -14.78
N VAL A 101 -15.09 -9.78 -14.86
CA VAL A 101 -14.95 -8.46 -14.22
C VAL A 101 -14.71 -8.62 -12.71
N GLU A 102 -15.40 -9.56 -12.06
CA GLU A 102 -15.18 -9.88 -10.65
C GLU A 102 -13.73 -10.29 -10.36
N THR A 103 -13.18 -11.18 -11.19
CA THR A 103 -11.80 -11.65 -11.02
C THR A 103 -10.81 -10.49 -11.27
N GLY A 104 -11.06 -9.67 -12.29
CA GLY A 104 -10.26 -8.48 -12.56
C GLY A 104 -10.23 -7.50 -11.39
N LEU A 105 -11.40 -7.22 -10.81
CA LEU A 105 -11.55 -6.36 -9.64
C LEU A 105 -10.88 -6.96 -8.39
N LYS A 106 -11.06 -8.26 -8.12
CA LYS A 106 -10.39 -8.95 -7.00
C LYS A 106 -8.87 -8.86 -7.12
N MET A 107 -8.34 -9.06 -8.33
CA MET A 107 -6.91 -8.96 -8.60
C MET A 107 -6.40 -7.51 -8.49
N LEU A 108 -7.18 -6.53 -8.94
CA LEU A 108 -6.87 -5.11 -8.82
C LEU A 108 -6.79 -4.65 -7.37
N LEU A 109 -7.71 -5.11 -6.52
CA LEU A 109 -7.77 -4.71 -5.12
C LEU A 109 -6.75 -5.43 -4.23
N LYS A 110 -6.01 -6.40 -4.78
CA LYS A 110 -4.97 -7.10 -4.03
C LYS A 110 -3.95 -6.10 -3.48
N ASN A 111 -3.70 -6.17 -2.17
CA ASN A 111 -2.80 -5.28 -1.42
C ASN A 111 -3.22 -3.80 -1.36
N SER A 112 -4.41 -3.44 -1.87
CA SER A 112 -4.90 -2.06 -1.83
C SER A 112 -5.49 -1.64 -0.47
N GLY A 113 -5.81 -2.62 0.38
CA GLY A 113 -6.53 -2.42 1.64
C GLY A 113 -8.06 -2.39 1.50
N PHE A 114 -8.60 -2.55 0.28
CA PHE A 114 -10.04 -2.67 0.03
C PHE A 114 -10.46 -4.10 -0.35
N SER A 115 -11.68 -4.47 0.01
CA SER A 115 -12.37 -5.68 -0.45
C SER A 115 -13.54 -5.35 -1.38
N LEU A 116 -14.01 -6.34 -2.13
CA LEU A 116 -15.27 -6.24 -2.88
C LEU A 116 -16.44 -6.67 -2.02
N CYS A 117 -17.56 -5.97 -2.18
CA CYS A 117 -18.82 -6.44 -1.63
C CYS A 117 -19.30 -7.72 -2.31
N GLN A 118 -20.06 -8.50 -1.55
CA GLN A 118 -20.62 -9.76 -2.01
C GLN A 118 -21.66 -9.55 -3.12
N ALA A 119 -21.78 -10.52 -4.03
CA ALA A 119 -22.74 -10.50 -5.14
C ALA A 119 -24.19 -10.79 -4.71
N THR A 120 -24.62 -10.21 -3.59
CA THR A 120 -25.96 -10.39 -3.01
C THR A 120 -27.02 -9.71 -3.87
N VAL A 121 -26.76 -8.47 -4.30
CA VAL A 121 -27.66 -7.66 -5.13
C VAL A 121 -27.59 -8.09 -6.61
N PRO A 122 -28.74 -8.18 -7.33
CA PRO A 122 -28.77 -8.58 -8.74
C PRO A 122 -27.85 -7.77 -9.64
N ASP A 123 -27.84 -6.44 -9.51
CA ASP A 123 -27.00 -5.56 -10.33
C ASP A 123 -25.49 -5.88 -10.20
N VAL A 124 -25.02 -6.11 -8.97
CA VAL A 124 -23.62 -6.47 -8.70
C VAL A 124 -23.29 -7.83 -9.30
N ARG A 125 -24.19 -8.81 -9.15
CA ARG A 125 -24.02 -10.15 -9.71
C ARG A 125 -23.92 -10.12 -11.23
N THR A 126 -24.78 -9.34 -11.88
CA THR A 126 -24.73 -9.12 -13.32
C THR A 126 -23.40 -8.51 -13.73
N LEU A 127 -22.93 -7.44 -13.07
CA LEU A 127 -21.61 -6.85 -13.36
C LEU A 127 -20.49 -7.89 -13.25
N TYR A 128 -20.46 -8.63 -12.13
CA TYR A 128 -19.41 -9.60 -11.82
C TYR A 128 -19.31 -10.74 -12.83
N SER A 129 -20.44 -11.16 -13.40
CA SER A 129 -20.46 -12.21 -14.43
C SER A 129 -19.98 -11.76 -15.82
N HIS A 130 -19.82 -10.45 -16.07
CA HIS A 130 -19.36 -9.99 -17.38
C HIS A 130 -17.93 -10.46 -17.66
N PRO A 131 -17.61 -10.84 -18.92
CA PRO A 131 -16.23 -11.08 -19.30
C PRO A 131 -15.44 -9.78 -19.22
N LEU A 132 -14.23 -9.85 -18.66
CA LEU A 132 -13.31 -8.74 -18.62
C LEU A 132 -12.74 -8.50 -20.04
N PRO A 133 -12.87 -7.29 -20.63
CA PRO A 133 -12.29 -6.99 -21.92
C PRO A 133 -10.76 -7.17 -21.92
N LYS A 134 -10.20 -7.74 -23.00
CA LYS A 134 -8.75 -8.01 -23.10
C LYS A 134 -7.88 -6.76 -22.93
N ILE A 135 -8.38 -5.60 -23.34
CA ILE A 135 -7.69 -4.31 -23.16
C ILE A 135 -7.47 -3.97 -21.67
N HIS A 136 -8.31 -4.48 -20.76
CA HIS A 136 -8.18 -4.28 -19.32
C HIS A 136 -7.28 -5.31 -18.63
N TYR A 137 -6.75 -6.32 -19.35
CA TYR A 137 -5.88 -7.33 -18.73
C TYR A 137 -4.55 -6.73 -18.29
N LYS A 138 -4.11 -5.68 -18.96
CA LYS A 138 -2.88 -4.96 -18.65
C LYS A 138 -3.11 -3.47 -18.78
N PHE A 139 -2.97 -2.77 -17.68
CA PHE A 139 -2.94 -1.30 -17.67
C PHE A 139 -1.91 -0.81 -16.65
N GLY A 140 -1.34 0.36 -16.94
CA GLY A 140 -0.29 0.95 -16.14
C GLY A 140 -0.78 1.60 -14.84
N PRO A 141 0.10 2.35 -14.16
CA PRO A 141 -0.26 3.05 -12.95
C PRO A 141 -1.40 4.05 -13.20
N MET A 142 -2.51 3.84 -12.51
CA MET A 142 -3.62 4.78 -12.46
C MET A 142 -4.20 4.80 -11.05
N ARG A 143 -4.93 5.87 -10.69
CA ARG A 143 -5.52 5.96 -9.35
C ARG A 143 -6.58 4.87 -9.14
N LEU A 144 -6.60 4.26 -7.96
CA LEU A 144 -7.49 3.14 -7.65
C LEU A 144 -8.96 3.45 -7.94
N ARG A 145 -9.46 4.63 -7.56
CA ARG A 145 -10.85 5.03 -7.87
C ARG A 145 -11.15 4.99 -9.38
N ASN A 146 -10.19 5.38 -10.21
CA ASN A 146 -10.37 5.44 -11.65
C ASN A 146 -10.34 4.01 -12.22
N ALA A 147 -9.43 3.16 -11.73
CA ALA A 147 -9.31 1.77 -12.17
C ALA A 147 -10.59 0.98 -11.89
N VAL A 148 -11.12 1.11 -10.67
CA VAL A 148 -12.37 0.45 -10.26
C VAL A 148 -13.54 0.90 -11.13
N GLN A 149 -13.67 2.20 -11.40
CA GLN A 149 -14.73 2.74 -12.27
C GLN A 149 -14.54 2.30 -13.73
N MET A 150 -13.31 2.27 -14.23
CA MET A 150 -12.98 1.79 -15.58
C MET A 150 -13.35 0.31 -15.76
N LEU A 151 -13.05 -0.54 -14.77
CA LEU A 151 -13.40 -1.96 -14.81
C LEU A 151 -14.91 -2.20 -14.71
N ALA A 152 -15.63 -1.38 -13.95
CA ALA A 152 -17.08 -1.48 -13.82
C ALA A 152 -17.84 -0.94 -15.05
N GLY A 153 -17.27 0.04 -15.73
CA GLY A 153 -17.87 0.68 -16.91
C GLY A 153 -18.85 1.81 -16.57
N ASN A 154 -19.32 2.51 -17.61
CA ASN A 154 -20.19 3.68 -17.49
C ASN A 154 -21.62 3.37 -17.03
N ALA A 155 -22.08 2.12 -17.13
CA ALA A 155 -23.40 1.72 -16.64
C ALA A 155 -23.47 1.63 -15.10
N TYR A 156 -22.32 1.54 -14.43
CA TYR A 156 -22.22 1.30 -12.99
C TYR A 156 -21.48 2.44 -12.26
N GLN A 157 -21.95 2.78 -11.08
CA GLN A 157 -21.31 3.69 -10.15
C GLN A 157 -20.73 2.91 -8.98
N ALA A 158 -19.46 3.14 -8.67
CA ALA A 158 -18.80 2.56 -7.51
C ALA A 158 -19.14 3.36 -6.25
N SER A 159 -19.47 2.67 -5.17
CA SER A 159 -19.64 3.20 -3.81
C SER A 159 -18.59 2.56 -2.89
N VAL A 160 -18.20 3.27 -1.84
CA VAL A 160 -17.20 2.82 -0.88
C VAL A 160 -17.72 2.98 0.53
N ASN A 161 -17.54 1.95 1.35
CA ASN A 161 -17.69 2.02 2.79
C ASN A 161 -16.28 2.12 3.42
N ASP A 162 -15.93 3.31 3.91
CA ASP A 162 -14.59 3.58 4.47
C ASP A 162 -14.33 2.84 5.79
N VAL A 163 -15.38 2.47 6.54
CA VAL A 163 -15.27 1.76 7.82
C VAL A 163 -14.94 0.30 7.60
N SER A 164 -15.69 -0.39 6.73
CA SER A 164 -15.42 -1.79 6.38
C SER A 164 -14.34 -1.94 5.31
N ARG A 165 -13.91 -0.83 4.69
CA ARG A 165 -13.03 -0.79 3.51
C ARG A 165 -13.54 -1.69 2.39
N GLU A 166 -14.82 -1.58 2.09
CA GLU A 166 -15.49 -2.36 1.05
C GLU A 166 -15.93 -1.48 -0.11
N ILE A 167 -15.73 -1.96 -1.34
CA ILE A 167 -16.16 -1.32 -2.57
C ILE A 167 -17.34 -2.09 -3.14
N CYS A 168 -18.39 -1.36 -3.51
CA CYS A 168 -19.62 -1.91 -4.04
C CYS A 168 -20.08 -1.15 -5.29
N PHE A 169 -21.08 -1.67 -6.01
CA PHE A 169 -21.51 -1.12 -7.29
C PHE A 169 -23.03 -1.02 -7.38
N HIS A 170 -23.49 0.05 -8.03
CA HIS A 170 -24.90 0.29 -8.30
C HIS A 170 -25.08 0.69 -9.76
N ARG A 171 -26.16 0.24 -10.40
CA ARG A 171 -26.48 0.67 -11.77
C ARG A 171 -26.86 2.15 -11.75
N ARG A 172 -26.33 2.94 -12.68
CA ARG A 172 -26.75 4.33 -12.85
C ARG A 172 -28.19 4.36 -13.35
N LEU A 173 -29.03 5.16 -12.70
CA LEU A 173 -30.34 5.50 -13.25
C LEU A 173 -30.09 6.51 -14.38
N THR A 174 -30.33 6.11 -15.62
CA THR A 174 -30.32 7.05 -16.75
C THR A 174 -31.56 7.93 -16.61
N THR A 175 -31.40 9.13 -16.04
CA THR A 175 -32.37 10.21 -16.26
C THR A 175 -32.30 10.58 -17.73
N LYS A 176 -33.35 10.22 -18.46
CA LYS A 176 -33.55 10.54 -19.87
C LYS A 176 -33.99 11.99 -20.02
#